data_AF-A0A9X3KKV2-F1
#
_entry.id   AF-A0A9X3KKV2-F1
#
_cell.length_a   1.000
_cell.length_b   1.000
_cell.length_c   1.000
_cell.angle_alpha   90.00
_cell.angle_beta   90.00
_cell.angle_gamma   90.00
#
_symmetry.space_group_name_H-M   'P 1'
#
loop_
_entity.id
_entity.type
_entity.pdbx_description
1 polymer ?
#
loop_
_entity_poly.entity_id
_entity_poly.type
_entity_poly.pdbx_seq_one_letter_code
_entity_poly.pdbx_strand_id
1 'polypeptide(L)'
;MTNALELLKASATTGHVGGRNPLEIFYDKIRMQIEYAGQIKEGKDINTRSLWFRRDGAGYVVRIGRNAFEIAGSKLFRAADLDKVVEILTAAKTTIEQDKKLQDTIALHSLERSERLKKGRAKKK
;
A
#
# COMPACT_ATOMS: atom_id res chain seq x y z
N MET A 1 -16.06 30.46 -6.55
CA MET A 1 -16.45 29.30 -7.38
C MET A 1 -15.19 28.53 -7.73
N THR A 2 -14.90 27.47 -6.99
CA THR A 2 -13.71 26.65 -7.18
C THR A 2 -13.80 25.96 -8.55
N ASN A 3 -12.87 26.29 -9.45
CA ASN A 3 -12.87 25.80 -10.82
C ASN A 3 -12.76 24.27 -10.81
N ALA A 4 -13.75 23.56 -11.37
CA ALA A 4 -13.74 22.10 -11.53
C ALA A 4 -12.44 21.60 -12.19
N LEU A 5 -11.79 22.45 -12.98
CA LEU A 5 -10.50 22.20 -13.63
C LEU A 5 -9.31 22.10 -12.64
N GLU A 6 -9.32 22.83 -11.53
CA GLU A 6 -8.31 22.68 -10.46
C GLU A 6 -8.50 21.37 -9.68
N LEU A 7 -9.77 21.00 -9.43
CA LEU A 7 -10.12 19.76 -8.75
C LEU A 7 -9.77 18.54 -9.63
N LEU A 8 -9.97 18.64 -10.94
CA LEU A 8 -9.53 17.66 -11.93
C LEU A 8 -8.01 17.61 -12.07
N LYS A 9 -7.29 18.73 -11.99
CA LYS A 9 -5.81 18.74 -11.98
C LYS A 9 -5.25 18.11 -10.71
N ALA A 10 -5.80 18.42 -9.54
CA ALA A 10 -5.44 17.80 -8.27
C ALA A 10 -5.70 16.28 -8.29
N SER A 11 -6.82 15.86 -8.90
CA SER A 11 -7.18 14.44 -9.09
C SER A 11 -6.34 13.74 -10.17
N ALA A 12 -5.92 14.44 -11.22
CA ALA A 12 -5.00 13.92 -12.24
C ALA A 12 -3.56 13.79 -11.71
N THR A 13 -3.20 14.57 -10.69
CA THR A 13 -1.97 14.44 -9.91
C THR A 13 -2.03 13.42 -8.78
N THR A 14 -2.95 12.44 -8.82
CA THR A 14 -2.89 11.24 -7.93
C THR A 14 -1.59 10.43 -8.11
N GLY A 15 -0.72 10.81 -9.05
CA GLY A 15 0.64 10.32 -9.22
C GLY A 15 1.78 11.32 -8.97
N HIS A 16 1.51 12.54 -8.48
CA HIS A 16 2.55 13.48 -8.07
C HIS A 16 2.92 13.22 -6.61
N VAL A 17 3.80 12.24 -6.41
CA VAL A 17 4.61 12.13 -5.19
C VAL A 17 5.71 13.19 -5.26
N GLY A 18 5.32 14.45 -5.30
CA GLY A 18 6.23 15.57 -5.09
C GLY A 18 6.03 16.04 -3.66
N GLY A 19 6.92 15.62 -2.74
CA GLY A 19 6.99 16.19 -1.39
C GLY A 19 6.54 15.32 -0.21
N ARG A 20 5.98 14.12 -0.40
CA ARG A 20 5.71 13.19 0.72
C ARG A 20 6.83 12.18 0.91
N ASN A 21 7.19 11.94 2.17
CA ASN A 21 8.21 10.97 2.55
C ASN A 21 7.78 9.55 2.09
N PRO A 22 8.67 8.73 1.50
CA PRO A 22 8.39 7.33 1.16
C PRO A 22 7.65 6.54 2.24
N LEU A 23 7.95 6.79 3.50
CA LEU A 23 7.30 6.16 4.65
C LEU A 23 5.85 6.59 4.82
N GLU A 24 5.56 7.90 4.71
CA GLU A 24 4.20 8.42 4.80
C GLU A 24 3.30 7.81 3.72
N ILE A 25 3.81 7.69 2.50
CA ILE A 25 3.09 7.07 1.38
C ILE A 25 2.82 5.59 1.67
N PHE A 26 3.77 4.93 2.33
CA PHE A 26 3.61 3.53 2.71
C PHE A 26 2.55 3.37 3.80
N TYR A 27 2.55 4.23 4.81
CA TYR A 27 1.54 4.26 5.86
C TYR A 27 0.14 4.62 5.33
N ASP A 28 0.05 5.58 4.41
CA ASP A 28 -1.19 5.89 3.68
C ASP A 28 -1.73 4.65 2.95
N LYS A 29 -0.85 3.85 2.34
CA LYS A 29 -1.26 2.59 1.72
C LYS A 29 -1.75 1.57 2.72
N ILE A 30 -1.09 1.40 3.87
CA ILE A 30 -1.59 0.52 4.94
C ILE A 30 -3.00 0.96 5.35
N ARG A 31 -3.20 2.26 5.58
CA ARG A 31 -4.52 2.81 5.94
C ARG A 31 -5.58 2.48 4.88
N MET A 32 -5.28 2.71 3.60
CA MET A 32 -6.20 2.35 2.51
C MET A 32 -6.52 0.85 2.48
N GLN A 33 -5.55 -0.03 2.77
CA GLN A 33 -5.83 -1.48 2.82
C GLN A 33 -6.75 -1.86 3.97
N ILE A 34 -6.62 -1.20 5.13
CA ILE A 34 -7.53 -1.37 6.27
C ILE A 34 -8.94 -0.88 5.88
N GLU A 35 -9.05 0.28 5.25
CA GLU A 35 -10.32 0.81 4.74
C GLU A 35 -10.96 -0.16 3.73
N TYR A 36 -10.18 -0.73 2.81
CA TYR A 36 -10.67 -1.72 1.85
C TYR A 36 -11.13 -3.01 2.52
N ALA A 37 -10.43 -3.50 3.55
CA ALA A 37 -10.88 -4.66 4.31
C ALA A 37 -12.25 -4.40 4.98
N GLY A 38 -12.44 -3.21 5.55
CA GLY A 38 -13.72 -2.77 6.10
C GLY A 38 -14.82 -2.67 5.04
N GLN A 39 -14.54 -2.07 3.89
CA GLN A 39 -15.50 -1.96 2.80
C GLN A 39 -15.90 -3.33 2.21
N ILE A 40 -14.97 -4.28 2.10
CA ILE A 40 -15.28 -5.67 1.67
C ILE A 40 -16.13 -6.37 2.73
N LYS A 41 -15.88 -6.12 4.02
CA LYS A 41 -16.70 -6.63 5.12
C LYS A 41 -18.14 -6.10 5.04
N GLU A 42 -18.32 -4.86 4.60
CA GLU A 42 -19.62 -4.25 4.30
C GLU A 42 -20.26 -4.76 2.98
N GLY A 43 -19.60 -5.67 2.25
CA GLY A 43 -20.12 -6.23 1.00
C GLY A 43 -19.90 -5.35 -0.23
N LYS A 44 -19.06 -4.31 -0.15
CA LYS A 44 -18.71 -3.48 -1.30
C LYS A 44 -17.73 -4.21 -2.22
N ASP A 45 -17.93 -4.08 -3.52
CA ASP A 45 -16.99 -4.59 -4.51
C ASP A 45 -15.83 -3.60 -4.72
N ILE A 46 -14.59 -4.09 -4.58
CA ILE A 46 -13.37 -3.30 -4.66
C ILE A 46 -12.40 -3.99 -5.61
N ASN A 47 -11.65 -3.20 -6.37
CA ASN A 47 -10.62 -3.72 -7.25
C ASN A 47 -9.56 -4.54 -6.49
N THR A 48 -9.62 -5.85 -6.67
CA THR A 48 -8.75 -6.82 -5.98
C THR A 48 -7.29 -6.74 -6.40
N ARG A 49 -6.97 -6.13 -7.55
CA ARG A 49 -5.59 -6.06 -8.07
C ARG A 49 -4.67 -5.17 -7.25
N SER A 50 -5.23 -4.21 -6.52
CA SER A 50 -4.49 -3.32 -5.61
C SER A 50 -4.48 -3.79 -4.17
N LEU A 51 -5.22 -4.85 -3.84
CA LEU A 51 -5.29 -5.36 -2.48
C LEU A 51 -4.00 -6.08 -2.10
N TRP A 52 -3.66 -5.92 -0.84
CA TRP A 52 -2.55 -6.61 -0.19
C TRP A 52 -3.01 -7.91 0.46
N PHE A 53 -4.30 -8.18 0.46
CA PHE A 53 -4.87 -9.41 0.93
C PHE A 53 -5.78 -10.00 -0.13
N ARG A 54 -5.92 -11.32 -0.10
CA ARG A 54 -6.85 -12.06 -0.96
C ARG A 54 -7.42 -13.23 -0.21
N ARG A 55 -8.62 -13.65 -0.61
CA ARG A 55 -9.23 -14.88 -0.09
C ARG A 55 -8.40 -16.09 -0.52
N ASP A 56 -8.17 -17.00 0.42
CA ASP A 56 -7.43 -18.24 0.23
C ASP A 56 -8.13 -19.36 1.02
N GLY A 57 -8.88 -20.20 0.30
CA GLY A 57 -9.75 -21.21 0.90
C GLY A 57 -10.74 -20.62 1.90
N ALA A 58 -10.67 -21.09 3.14
CA ALA A 58 -11.53 -20.66 4.25
C ALA A 58 -11.11 -19.31 4.88
N GLY A 59 -9.94 -18.78 4.52
CA GLY A 59 -9.42 -17.55 5.11
C GLY A 59 -8.86 -16.57 4.09
N TYR A 60 -7.85 -15.83 4.53
CA TYR A 60 -7.18 -14.78 3.76
C TYR A 60 -5.66 -14.93 3.86
N VAL A 61 -4.98 -14.58 2.78
CA VAL A 61 -3.53 -14.37 2.78
C VAL A 61 -3.27 -12.88 2.63
N VAL A 62 -2.44 -12.34 3.52
CA VAL A 62 -2.03 -10.94 3.57
C VAL A 62 -0.54 -10.84 3.21
N ARG A 63 -0.22 -9.90 2.34
CA ARG A 63 1.11 -9.60 1.81
C ARG A 63 1.36 -8.10 1.87
N ILE A 64 2.23 -7.68 2.77
CA ILE A 64 2.44 -6.26 3.05
C ILE A 64 3.33 -5.65 1.96
N GLY A 65 2.79 -4.64 1.28
CA GLY A 65 3.46 -4.03 0.14
C GLY A 65 3.40 -4.88 -1.13
N ARG A 66 3.73 -4.24 -2.26
CA ARG A 66 3.70 -4.89 -3.58
C ARG A 66 4.93 -5.75 -3.86
N ASN A 67 6.06 -5.41 -3.24
CA ASN A 67 7.33 -6.15 -3.37
C ASN A 67 7.51 -7.23 -2.30
N ALA A 68 6.54 -7.44 -1.40
CA ALA A 68 6.58 -8.44 -0.33
C ALA A 68 7.93 -8.46 0.41
N PHE A 69 8.18 -7.43 1.22
CA PHE A 69 9.35 -7.44 2.10
C PHE A 69 9.05 -8.25 3.36
N GLU A 70 10.12 -8.76 3.97
CA GLU A 70 10.03 -9.68 5.10
C GLU A 70 9.82 -8.89 6.39
N ILE A 71 8.79 -9.25 7.16
CA ILE A 71 8.49 -8.69 8.47
C ILE A 71 8.43 -9.88 9.42
N ALA A 72 9.23 -9.84 10.50
CA ALA A 72 9.31 -10.91 11.48
C ALA A 72 9.53 -12.33 10.87
N GLY A 73 10.41 -12.45 9.87
CA GLY A 73 10.73 -13.73 9.25
C GLY A 73 9.73 -14.23 8.20
N SER A 74 8.67 -13.46 7.90
CA SER A 74 7.67 -13.85 6.90
C SER A 74 7.31 -12.73 5.92
N LYS A 75 6.95 -13.13 4.70
CA LYS A 75 6.45 -12.24 3.63
C LYS A 75 4.94 -12.40 3.39
N LEU A 76 4.35 -13.47 3.94
CA LEU A 76 2.95 -13.84 3.76
C LEU A 76 2.36 -14.23 5.12
N PHE A 77 1.23 -13.64 5.45
CA PHE A 77 0.54 -13.85 6.72
C PHE A 77 -0.84 -14.45 6.42
N ARG A 78 -1.29 -15.37 7.27
CA ARG A 78 -2.63 -15.96 7.15
C ARG A 78 -3.56 -15.29 8.15
N ALA A 79 -4.77 -14.99 7.70
CA ALA A 79 -5.87 -14.46 8.51
C ALA A 79 -7.10 -15.36 8.33
N ALA A 80 -7.85 -15.59 9.41
CA ALA A 80 -9.09 -16.36 9.34
C ALA A 80 -10.21 -15.58 8.65
N ASP A 81 -10.25 -14.26 8.88
CA ASP A 81 -11.30 -13.36 8.42
C ASP A 81 -10.72 -11.97 8.15
N LEU A 82 -11.59 -11.04 7.72
CA LEU A 82 -11.20 -9.66 7.42
C LEU A 82 -10.81 -8.86 8.68
N ASP A 83 -11.30 -9.23 9.86
CA ASP A 83 -10.91 -8.56 11.12
C ASP A 83 -9.45 -8.90 11.44
N LYS A 84 -9.05 -10.16 11.26
CA LYS A 84 -7.65 -10.58 11.34
C LYS A 84 -6.77 -9.96 10.26
N VAL A 85 -7.30 -9.68 9.06
CA VAL A 85 -6.56 -8.90 8.05
C VAL A 85 -6.25 -7.50 8.57
N VAL A 86 -7.24 -6.81 9.17
CA VAL A 86 -7.06 -5.47 9.75
C VAL A 86 -6.05 -5.50 10.90
N GLU A 87 -6.12 -6.49 11.78
CA GLU A 87 -5.14 -6.68 12.86
C GLU A 87 -3.71 -6.83 12.31
N ILE A 88 -3.51 -7.68 11.30
CA ILE A 88 -2.18 -7.89 10.68
C ILE A 88 -1.66 -6.60 10.05
N LEU A 89 -2.50 -5.87 9.32
CA LEU A 89 -2.10 -4.60 8.69
C LEU A 89 -1.75 -3.53 9.73
N THR A 90 -2.47 -3.50 10.85
CA THR A 90 -2.21 -2.58 11.96
C THR A 90 -0.92 -2.95 12.67
N ALA A 91 -0.72 -4.23 12.99
CA ALA A 91 0.52 -4.73 13.59
C ALA A 91 1.73 -4.42 12.69
N ALA A 92 1.59 -4.64 11.38
CA ALA A 92 2.62 -4.30 10.40
C ALA A 92 3.03 -2.82 10.44
N LYS A 93 2.05 -1.91 10.53
CA LYS A 93 2.33 -0.47 10.68
C LYS A 93 3.17 -0.21 11.92
N THR A 94 2.75 -0.72 13.07
CA THR A 94 3.44 -0.52 14.35
C THR A 94 4.85 -1.13 14.33
N THR A 95 5.03 -2.33 13.77
CA THR A 95 6.35 -2.95 13.64
C THR A 95 7.28 -2.11 12.76
N ILE A 96 6.78 -1.58 11.64
CA ILE A 96 7.59 -0.73 10.75
C ILE A 96 7.94 0.60 11.44
N GLU A 97 7.02 1.20 12.19
CA GLU A 97 7.28 2.43 12.96
C GLU A 97 8.38 2.25 14.01
N GLN A 98 8.54 1.04 14.54
CA GLN A 98 9.53 0.72 15.58
C GLN A 98 10.86 0.18 15.02
N ASP A 99 10.90 -0.27 13.75
CA ASP A 99 12.10 -0.85 13.14
C ASP A 99 12.67 0.05 12.03
N LYS A 100 13.80 0.69 12.33
CA LYS A 100 14.50 1.56 11.39
C LYS A 100 14.98 0.84 10.12
N LYS A 101 15.37 -0.43 10.21
CA LYS A 101 15.83 -1.20 9.02
C LYS A 101 14.68 -1.43 8.05
N LEU A 102 13.47 -1.69 8.58
CA LEU A 102 12.27 -1.80 7.75
C LEU A 102 11.92 -0.46 7.10
N GLN A 103 12.06 0.65 7.83
CA GLN A 103 11.85 1.98 7.29
C GLN A 103 12.82 2.30 6.14
N ASP A 104 14.11 2.04 6.35
CA ASP A 104 15.15 2.26 5.34
C ASP A 104 14.92 1.38 4.09
N THR A 105 14.48 0.13 4.29
CA THR A 105 14.12 -0.79 3.20
C THR A 105 12.94 -0.26 2.36
N ILE A 106 11.92 0.31 3.02
CA ILE A 106 10.77 0.93 2.33
C ILE A 106 11.21 2.16 1.54
N ALA A 107 12.08 2.99 2.11
CA ALA A 107 12.63 4.15 1.43
C ALA A 107 13.44 3.73 0.19
N LEU A 108 14.31 2.73 0.33
CA LEU A 108 15.10 2.16 -0.77
C LEU A 108 14.21 1.65 -1.91
N HIS A 109 13.23 0.80 -1.60
CA HIS A 109 12.31 0.28 -2.61
C HIS A 109 11.48 1.36 -3.31
N SER A 110 11.14 2.44 -2.59
CA SER A 110 10.46 3.59 -3.18
C SER A 110 11.36 4.32 -4.18
N LEU A 111 12.64 4.52 -3.84
CA LEU A 111 13.65 5.10 -4.73
C LEU A 111 13.87 4.24 -5.97
N GLU A 112 14.12 2.94 -5.81
CA GLU A 112 14.31 1.99 -6.91
C GLU A 112 13.11 2.00 -7.88
N ARG A 113 11.89 2.05 -7.34
CA ARG A 113 10.68 2.18 -8.15
C ARG A 113 10.64 3.49 -8.91
N SER A 114 10.96 4.60 -8.26
CA SER A 114 11.00 5.93 -8.87
C SER A 114 12.02 5.97 -10.01
N GLU A 115 13.22 5.43 -9.80
CA GLU A 115 14.26 5.33 -10.82
C GLU A 115 13.84 4.47 -12.01
N ARG A 116 13.23 3.31 -11.75
CA ARG A 116 12.70 2.45 -12.82
C ARG A 116 11.62 3.17 -13.64
N LEU A 117 10.75 3.94 -13.01
CA LEU A 117 9.72 4.72 -13.69
C LEU A 117 10.31 5.88 -14.51
N LYS A 118 11.35 6.56 -14.01
CA LYS A 118 12.10 7.58 -14.77
C LYS A 118 12.73 6.98 -16.03
N LYS A 119 13.43 5.84 -15.90
CA LYS A 119 14.03 5.10 -17.03
C LYS A 119 12.96 4.63 -18.04
N GLY A 120 11.83 4.11 -17.57
CA GLY A 120 10.73 3.67 -18.42
C GLY A 120 10.03 4.82 -19.18
N ARG A 121 9.96 6.02 -18.61
CA ARG A 121 9.41 7.21 -19.28
C ARG A 121 10.38 7.79 -20.31
N ALA A 122 11.70 7.73 -20.05
CA ALA A 122 12.71 8.18 -20.98
C ALA A 122 12.71 7.38 -22.30
N LYS A 123 12.37 6.09 -22.25
CA LYS A 123 12.32 5.20 -23.42
C LYS A 123 11.07 5.37 -24.31
N LYS A 124 10.11 6.19 -23.89
CA LYS A 124 8.83 6.44 -24.58
C LYS A 124 8.80 7.78 -25.34
N LYS A 125 9.91 8.52 -25.34
CA LYS A 125 10.12 9.71 -26.18
C LYS A 125 10.80 9.32 -27.47
#